data_AF-A0A7S1C941-F1
#
_entry.id   AF-A0A7S1C941-F1
#
_cell.length_a   1.000
_cell.length_b   1.000
_cell.length_c   1.000
_cell.angle_alpha   90.00
_cell.angle_beta   90.00
_cell.angle_gamma   90.00
#
_symmetry.space_group_name_H-M   'P 1'
#
loop_
_entity.id
_entity.type
_entity.pdbx_description
1 polymer ?
#
loop_
_entity_poly.entity_id
_entity_poly.type
_entity_poly.pdbx_seq_one_letter_code
_entity_poly.pdbx_strand_id
1 'polypeptide(L)'
;AAVDLTDVVSGDITAPSWETNYPAVTSHLGTSLDVEGQLNEAGLYYWVMVAGGAAAPNKAQVIAGQDSTGAGASDSGTVTVTAAATTASETVTGLTEQTTYDFYFLAEDAYANQQTTPVKKSGTTTDETA
;
A
#
# COMPACT_ATOMS: atom_id res chain seq x y z
N ALA A 1 -6.84 34.97 -36.33
CA ALA A 1 -7.43 34.28 -35.17
C ALA A 1 -6.29 33.92 -34.25
N ALA A 2 -6.29 34.39 -33.00
CA ALA A 2 -5.33 33.92 -32.01
C ALA A 2 -5.71 32.48 -31.66
N VAL A 3 -4.75 31.56 -31.80
CA VAL A 3 -4.90 30.21 -31.27
C VAL A 3 -4.81 30.35 -29.76
N ASP A 4 -5.91 30.09 -29.08
CA ASP A 4 -5.95 30.00 -27.62
C ASP A 4 -5.15 28.74 -27.22
N LEU A 5 -3.91 28.95 -26.78
CA LEU A 5 -2.97 27.90 -26.38
C LEU A 5 -3.15 27.50 -24.91
N THR A 6 -4.33 27.77 -24.32
CA THR A 6 -4.61 27.38 -22.92
C THR A 6 -5.18 25.98 -22.78
N ASP A 7 -5.30 25.20 -23.87
CA ASP A 7 -5.60 23.77 -23.79
C ASP A 7 -4.33 22.95 -23.45
N VAL A 8 -3.65 23.35 -22.37
CA VAL A 8 -2.82 22.41 -21.61
C VAL A 8 -3.82 21.55 -20.88
N VAL A 9 -3.99 20.31 -21.34
CA VAL A 9 -4.76 19.25 -20.67
C VAL A 9 -4.70 19.46 -19.16
N SER A 10 -5.81 19.86 -18.52
CA SER A 10 -5.91 19.93 -17.06
C SER A 10 -6.02 18.51 -16.53
N GLY A 11 -4.95 17.72 -16.70
CA GLY A 11 -4.82 16.42 -16.09
C GLY A 11 -4.62 16.58 -14.59
N ASP A 12 -5.01 15.57 -13.84
CA ASP A 12 -4.69 15.50 -12.43
C ASP A 12 -3.17 15.48 -12.23
N ILE A 13 -2.70 16.26 -11.26
CA ILE A 13 -1.28 16.36 -10.89
C ILE A 13 -1.05 16.11 -9.39
N THR A 14 -2.08 15.71 -8.67
CA THR A 14 -2.03 15.47 -7.23
C THR A 14 -2.08 13.98 -6.94
N ALA A 15 -1.28 13.53 -5.99
CA ALA A 15 -1.31 12.14 -5.56
C ALA A 15 -2.47 11.89 -4.59
N PRO A 16 -3.00 10.65 -4.56
CA PRO A 16 -4.07 10.30 -3.64
C PRO A 16 -3.59 10.34 -2.19
N SER A 17 -4.48 10.75 -1.29
CA SER A 17 -4.30 10.67 0.16
C SER A 17 -5.10 9.51 0.74
N TRP A 18 -4.57 8.91 1.80
CA TRP A 18 -5.30 7.90 2.56
C TRP A 18 -6.49 8.52 3.29
N GLU A 19 -7.61 7.80 3.32
CA GLU A 19 -8.72 8.12 4.20
C GLU A 19 -8.38 7.87 5.67
N THR A 20 -9.17 8.43 6.58
CA THR A 20 -8.96 8.26 8.03
C THR A 20 -8.96 6.78 8.41
N ASN A 21 -7.99 6.38 9.25
CA ASN A 21 -7.69 5.00 9.67
C ASN A 21 -7.06 4.08 8.61
N TYR A 22 -6.89 4.55 7.37
CA TYR A 22 -6.21 3.81 6.30
C TYR A 22 -4.78 4.36 6.04
N PRO A 23 -3.87 3.55 5.48
CA PRO A 23 -4.01 2.10 5.27
C PRO A 23 -4.07 1.36 6.62
N ALA A 24 -4.57 0.12 6.59
CA ALA A 24 -4.70 -0.72 7.77
C ALA A 24 -4.14 -2.13 7.52
N VAL A 25 -3.69 -2.75 8.60
CA VAL A 25 -3.34 -4.17 8.64
C VAL A 25 -4.14 -4.77 9.78
N THR A 26 -4.97 -5.77 9.49
CA THR A 26 -5.82 -6.43 10.47
C THR A 26 -5.47 -7.92 10.52
N SER A 27 -5.58 -8.53 11.69
CA SER A 27 -5.40 -9.96 11.83
C SER A 27 -6.69 -10.67 11.44
N HIS A 28 -6.59 -11.68 10.59
CA HIS A 28 -7.74 -12.52 10.26
C HIS A 28 -7.78 -13.73 11.20
N LEU A 29 -7.00 -14.78 10.90
CA LEU A 29 -6.84 -15.98 11.72
C LEU A 29 -5.43 -16.55 11.53
N GLY A 30 -4.81 -16.99 12.62
CA GLY A 30 -3.56 -17.75 12.63
C GLY A 30 -2.49 -17.16 11.74
N THR A 31 -2.27 -17.82 10.61
CA THR A 31 -1.20 -17.55 9.63
C THR A 31 -1.57 -16.52 8.55
N SER A 32 -2.53 -15.63 8.82
CA SER A 32 -2.99 -14.62 7.85
C SER A 32 -3.20 -13.22 8.43
N LEU A 33 -2.92 -12.23 7.58
CA LEU A 33 -3.16 -10.81 7.82
C LEU A 33 -3.87 -10.22 6.59
N ASP A 34 -4.82 -9.32 6.82
CA ASP A 34 -5.46 -8.55 5.76
C ASP A 34 -4.77 -7.19 5.63
N VAL A 35 -4.43 -6.80 4.40
CA VAL A 35 -3.97 -5.44 4.08
C VAL A 35 -5.13 -4.68 3.45
N GLU A 36 -5.46 -3.51 3.99
CA GLU A 36 -6.61 -2.74 3.56
C GLU A 36 -6.22 -1.30 3.23
N GLY A 37 -6.84 -0.76 2.17
CA GLY A 37 -6.64 0.62 1.75
C GLY A 37 -7.96 1.31 1.38
N GLN A 38 -8.02 2.61 1.71
CA GLN A 38 -8.99 3.56 1.20
C GLN A 38 -8.27 4.85 0.83
N LEU A 39 -8.59 5.39 -0.34
CA LEU A 39 -8.02 6.62 -0.87
C LEU A 39 -9.14 7.65 -1.06
N ASN A 40 -8.79 8.94 -1.04
CA ASN A 40 -9.71 10.04 -1.32
C ASN A 40 -10.14 10.15 -2.80
N GLU A 41 -9.57 9.29 -3.67
CA GLU A 41 -9.87 9.17 -5.08
C GLU A 41 -9.57 7.76 -5.59
N ALA A 42 -9.88 7.50 -6.87
CA ALA A 42 -9.57 6.21 -7.49
C ALA A 42 -8.06 6.10 -7.77
N GLY A 43 -7.52 4.90 -7.60
CA GLY A 43 -6.11 4.64 -7.83
C GLY A 43 -5.73 3.21 -7.48
N LEU A 44 -4.49 3.03 -7.07
CA LEU A 44 -3.98 1.79 -6.53
C LEU A 44 -3.05 2.07 -5.35
N TYR A 45 -2.77 1.04 -4.57
CA TYR A 45 -1.66 1.06 -3.65
C TYR A 45 -0.78 -0.16 -3.81
N TYR A 46 0.52 0.09 -3.71
CA TYR A 46 1.56 -0.93 -3.58
C TYR A 46 1.75 -1.23 -2.10
N TRP A 47 2.08 -2.48 -1.78
CA TRP A 47 2.52 -2.85 -0.45
C TRP A 47 3.67 -3.84 -0.51
N VAL A 48 4.56 -3.75 0.48
CA VAL A 48 5.61 -4.75 0.74
C VAL A 48 5.58 -5.16 2.19
N MET A 49 5.83 -6.43 2.45
CA MET A 49 5.92 -7.03 3.79
C MET A 49 7.37 -7.41 4.09
N VAL A 50 7.83 -7.01 5.27
CA VAL A 50 9.13 -7.39 5.83
C VAL A 50 8.96 -7.88 7.26
N ALA A 51 9.99 -8.51 7.81
CA ALA A 51 10.00 -8.90 9.22
C ALA A 51 9.80 -7.67 10.14
N GLY A 52 9.10 -7.87 11.26
CA GLY A 52 8.89 -6.81 12.25
C GLY A 52 10.21 -6.19 12.73
N GLY A 53 10.30 -4.86 12.66
CA GLY A 53 11.49 -4.10 13.04
C GLY A 53 12.60 -4.05 11.99
N ALA A 54 12.42 -4.66 10.81
CA ALA A 54 13.37 -4.55 9.71
C ALA A 54 13.50 -3.10 9.22
N ALA A 55 14.64 -2.79 8.59
CA ALA A 55 14.88 -1.48 8.02
C ALA A 55 13.85 -1.15 6.92
N ALA A 56 13.32 0.07 6.97
CA ALA A 56 12.25 0.51 6.09
C ALA A 56 12.70 0.60 4.62
N PRO A 57 11.95 0.03 3.65
CA PRO A 57 12.16 0.27 2.24
C PRO A 57 11.83 1.71 1.87
N ASN A 58 12.48 2.22 0.83
CA ASN A 58 12.16 3.51 0.24
C ASN A 58 10.99 3.40 -0.76
N LYS A 59 10.49 4.54 -1.24
CA LYS A 59 9.39 4.63 -2.22
C LYS A 59 9.58 3.72 -3.44
N ALA A 60 10.76 3.78 -4.07
CA ALA A 60 11.03 3.00 -5.28
C ALA A 60 11.06 1.49 -5.00
N GLN A 61 11.57 1.10 -3.83
CA GLN A 61 11.56 -0.29 -3.38
C GLN A 61 10.14 -0.79 -3.13
N VAL A 62 9.27 0.00 -2.49
CA VAL A 62 7.85 -0.38 -2.27
C VAL A 62 7.13 -0.62 -3.60
N ILE A 63 7.28 0.29 -4.58
CA ILE A 63 6.68 0.13 -5.92
C ILE A 63 7.23 -1.12 -6.63
N ALA A 64 8.52 -1.42 -6.43
CA ALA A 64 9.19 -2.54 -7.08
C ALA A 64 9.05 -3.89 -6.35
N GLY A 65 8.29 -3.96 -5.24
CA GLY A 65 8.14 -5.20 -4.47
C GLY A 65 9.40 -5.61 -3.68
N GLN A 66 10.22 -4.63 -3.26
CA GLN A 66 11.54 -4.86 -2.67
C GLN A 66 11.62 -4.47 -1.19
N ASP A 67 12.54 -5.11 -0.47
CA ASP A 67 12.97 -4.70 0.86
C ASP A 67 13.97 -3.53 0.82
N SER A 68 14.46 -3.12 1.99
CA SER A 68 15.42 -2.01 2.12
C SER A 68 16.79 -2.30 1.51
N THR A 69 17.13 -3.56 1.23
CA THR A 69 18.37 -3.96 0.56
C THR A 69 18.27 -3.95 -0.97
N GLY A 70 17.04 -3.83 -1.51
CA GLY A 70 16.75 -3.93 -2.94
C GLY A 70 16.55 -5.37 -3.42
N ALA A 71 16.52 -6.34 -2.50
CA ALA A 71 16.06 -7.69 -2.79
C ALA A 71 14.52 -7.74 -2.77
N GLY A 72 13.93 -8.83 -3.28
CA GLY A 72 12.48 -9.03 -3.14
C GLY A 72 12.08 -9.03 -1.66
N ALA A 73 10.97 -8.36 -1.34
CA ALA A 73 10.40 -8.38 0.00
C ALA A 73 9.91 -9.80 0.38
N SER A 74 9.56 -10.02 1.65
CA SER A 74 9.03 -11.31 2.09
C SER A 74 7.70 -11.64 1.43
N ASP A 75 6.90 -10.61 1.16
CA ASP A 75 5.76 -10.65 0.25
C ASP A 75 5.48 -9.22 -0.27
N SER A 76 4.73 -9.09 -1.35
CA SER A 76 4.35 -7.79 -1.91
C SER A 76 3.15 -7.91 -2.83
N GLY A 77 2.39 -6.83 -2.97
CA GLY A 77 1.24 -6.80 -3.86
C GLY A 77 0.85 -5.42 -4.33
N THR A 78 -0.17 -5.38 -5.17
CA THR A 78 -0.75 -4.15 -5.71
C THR A 78 -2.26 -4.30 -5.73
N VAL A 79 -2.96 -3.39 -5.05
CA VAL A 79 -4.41 -3.45 -4.88
C VAL A 79 -5.03 -2.21 -5.50
N THR A 80 -6.05 -2.42 -6.35
CA THR A 80 -6.79 -1.34 -6.99
C THR A 80 -7.90 -0.82 -6.09
N VAL A 81 -7.96 0.49 -5.88
CA VAL A 81 -9.05 1.21 -5.23
C VAL A 81 -9.90 1.85 -6.33
N THR A 82 -11.05 1.24 -6.62
CA THR A 82 -11.85 1.58 -7.82
C THR A 82 -12.55 2.93 -7.73
N ALA A 83 -12.75 3.45 -6.53
CA ALA A 83 -13.35 4.75 -6.26
C ALA A 83 -12.92 5.30 -4.89
N ALA A 84 -13.05 6.61 -4.72
CA ALA A 84 -12.84 7.29 -3.43
C ALA A 84 -13.59 6.61 -2.29
N ALA A 85 -12.99 6.58 -1.10
CA ALA A 85 -13.57 6.05 0.15
C ALA A 85 -14.14 4.62 0.05
N THR A 86 -13.63 3.82 -0.90
CA THR A 86 -14.01 2.41 -1.06
C THR A 86 -12.89 1.53 -0.52
N THR A 87 -13.20 0.65 0.44
CA THR A 87 -12.20 -0.30 0.96
C THR A 87 -11.83 -1.28 -0.13
N ALA A 88 -10.55 -1.33 -0.48
CA ALA A 88 -9.96 -2.44 -1.19
C ALA A 88 -9.05 -3.22 -0.23
N SER A 89 -9.01 -4.53 -0.38
CA SER A 89 -8.24 -5.40 0.51
C SER A 89 -7.62 -6.59 -0.22
N GLU A 90 -6.58 -7.14 0.39
CA GLU A 90 -5.91 -8.37 -0.02
C GLU A 90 -5.52 -9.17 1.23
N THR A 91 -5.72 -10.48 1.20
CA THR A 91 -5.35 -11.38 2.31
C THR A 91 -3.97 -11.98 2.05
N VAL A 92 -3.04 -11.72 2.97
CA VAL A 92 -1.70 -12.31 2.99
C VAL A 92 -1.76 -13.59 3.82
N THR A 93 -1.30 -14.71 3.27
CA THR A 93 -1.43 -16.04 3.88
C THR A 93 -0.08 -16.75 3.98
N GLY A 94 -0.01 -17.87 4.70
CA GLY A 94 1.22 -18.66 4.83
C GLY A 94 2.26 -18.01 5.75
N LEU A 95 1.81 -17.12 6.63
CA LEU A 95 2.66 -16.46 7.63
C LEU A 95 2.94 -17.39 8.82
N THR A 96 3.94 -17.06 9.61
CA THR A 96 4.20 -17.75 10.88
C THR A 96 3.25 -17.20 11.94
N GLU A 97 2.64 -18.06 12.76
CA GLU A 97 1.82 -17.63 13.91
C GLU A 97 2.61 -16.80 14.92
N GLN A 98 1.92 -15.97 15.71
CA GLN A 98 2.50 -15.15 16.79
C GLN A 98 3.72 -14.32 16.34
N THR A 99 3.74 -13.92 15.07
CA THR A 99 4.86 -13.25 14.43
C THR A 99 4.42 -11.88 13.93
N THR A 100 5.21 -10.87 14.27
CA THR A 100 4.98 -9.49 13.82
C THR A 100 5.66 -9.24 12.48
N TYR A 101 4.91 -8.66 11.56
CA TYR A 101 5.35 -8.20 10.25
C TYR A 101 5.11 -6.70 10.12
N ASP A 102 6.00 -6.04 9.38
CA ASP A 102 5.88 -4.63 9.02
C ASP A 102 5.52 -4.51 7.54
N PHE A 103 4.47 -3.75 7.26
CA PHE A 103 3.97 -3.46 5.93
C PHE A 103 4.23 -2.00 5.58
N TYR A 104 4.66 -1.75 4.35
CA TYR A 104 4.89 -0.40 3.83
C TYR A 104 4.02 -0.18 2.61
N PHE A 105 3.17 0.84 2.66
CA PHE A 105 2.16 1.15 1.66
C PHE A 105 2.52 2.42 0.89
N LEU A 106 2.22 2.46 -0.40
CA LEU A 106 2.35 3.66 -1.22
C LEU A 106 1.24 3.72 -2.25
N ALA A 107 0.52 4.83 -2.33
CA ALA A 107 -0.57 4.99 -3.30
C ALA A 107 -0.15 5.79 -4.56
N GLU A 108 -0.81 5.48 -5.66
CA GLU A 108 -0.66 6.09 -6.98
C GLU A 108 -2.05 6.20 -7.66
N ASP A 109 -2.33 7.30 -8.35
CA ASP A 109 -3.55 7.44 -9.15
C ASP A 109 -3.37 6.94 -10.62
N ALA A 110 -4.42 7.08 -11.43
CA ALA A 110 -4.38 6.71 -12.84
C ALA A 110 -3.51 7.64 -13.73
N TYR A 111 -3.06 8.79 -13.20
CA TYR A 111 -2.21 9.76 -13.87
C TYR A 111 -0.73 9.65 -13.44
N ALA A 112 -0.39 8.59 -12.71
CA ALA A 112 0.94 8.32 -12.14
C ALA A 112 1.40 9.34 -11.09
N ASN A 113 0.47 10.05 -10.46
CA ASN A 113 0.76 10.86 -9.29
C ASN A 113 0.91 9.95 -8.08
N GLN A 114 2.13 9.88 -7.56
CA GLN A 114 2.50 8.97 -6.48
C GLN A 114 2.70 9.72 -5.17
N GLN A 115 2.31 9.10 -4.06
CA GLN A 115 2.72 9.55 -2.74
C GLN A 115 4.26 9.63 -2.64
N THR A 116 4.75 10.50 -1.75
CA THR A 116 6.18 10.77 -1.61
C THR A 116 6.86 9.83 -0.62
N THR A 117 6.15 9.41 0.43
CA THR A 117 6.68 8.61 1.52
C THR A 117 5.77 7.41 1.79
N PRO A 118 6.32 6.19 1.88
CA PRO A 118 5.54 5.03 2.28
C PRO A 118 4.97 5.17 3.70
N VAL A 119 3.76 4.67 3.92
CA VAL A 119 3.15 4.59 5.25
C VAL A 119 3.40 3.21 5.84
N LYS A 120 3.92 3.15 7.07
CA LYS A 120 4.14 1.90 7.80
C LYS A 120 2.89 1.48 8.59
N LYS A 121 2.57 0.19 8.55
CA LYS A 121 1.67 -0.49 9.50
C LYS A 121 2.30 -1.80 9.96
N SER A 122 1.92 -2.27 11.13
CA SER A 122 2.39 -3.55 11.65
C SER A 122 1.19 -4.43 11.95
N GLY A 123 1.32 -5.72 11.66
CA GLY A 123 0.35 -6.75 12.02
C GLY A 123 1.05 -7.90 12.72
N THR A 124 0.39 -8.48 13.70
CA THR A 124 0.86 -9.69 14.39
C THR A 124 -0.16 -10.79 14.14
N THR A 125 0.30 -11.89 13.57
CA THR A 125 -0.49 -13.11 13.43
C THR A 125 -0.89 -13.65 14.80
N THR A 126 -2.06 -14.28 14.88
CA THR A 126 -2.55 -14.84 16.15
C THR A 126 -2.05 -16.25 16.35
N ASP A 127 -2.20 -16.76 17.57
CA ASP A 127 -2.13 -18.20 17.83
C ASP A 127 -3.44 -18.85 17.35
N GLU A 128 -3.36 -20.01 16.69
CA GLU A 128 -4.54 -20.83 16.35
C GLU A 128 -4.84 -21.92 17.40
N THR A 129 -3.96 -22.13 18.37
CA THR A 129 -4.19 -23.05 19.48
C THR A 129 -4.94 -22.37 20.63
N ALA A 130 -6.28 -22.49 20.58
CA ALA A 130 -7.17 -22.21 21.73
C ALA A 130 -7.27 -23.41 22.68
#